data_AF-A0A0T6LTM0-F1
#
_entry.id   AF-A0A0T6LTM0-F1
#
_cell.length_a   1.000
_cell.length_b   1.000
_cell.length_c   1.000
_cell.angle_alpha   90.00
_cell.angle_beta   90.00
_cell.angle_gamma   90.00
#
_symmetry.space_group_name_H-M   'P 1'
#
loop_
_entity.id
_entity.type
_entity.pdbx_description
1 polymer ?
#
loop_
_entity_poly.entity_id
_entity_poly.type
_entity_poly.pdbx_seq_one_letter_code
_entity_poly.pdbx_strand_id
1 'polypeptide(L)'
;MHSAHIGHDGPMTDSDQGNTSFLDPNMGLPLGVMFGLVLGLLVLDNLAIGLGVGLALGVTFGAVQQRRMERGADDASRGAPGD
;
A
#
# COMPACT_ATOMS: atom_id res chain seq x y z
N MET A 1 11.89 -54.75 0.93
CA MET A 1 12.94 -53.76 1.29
C MET A 1 12.70 -52.51 0.47
N HIS A 2 11.88 -51.58 0.96
CA HIS A 2 11.68 -50.28 0.34
C HIS A 2 11.63 -49.27 1.49
N SER A 3 12.72 -48.51 1.61
CA SER A 3 13.02 -47.64 2.74
C SER A 3 12.15 -46.40 2.71
N ALA A 4 11.41 -46.13 3.79
CA ALA A 4 10.70 -44.88 4.00
C ALA A 4 11.71 -43.77 4.31
N HIS A 5 11.82 -42.82 3.40
CA HIS A 5 12.62 -41.61 3.53
C HIS A 5 11.82 -40.58 4.34
N ILE A 6 12.10 -40.49 5.64
CA ILE A 6 11.51 -39.49 6.54
C ILE A 6 12.19 -38.15 6.27
N GLY A 7 11.49 -37.29 5.53
CA GLY A 7 11.85 -35.89 5.31
C GLY A 7 11.58 -35.07 6.56
N HIS A 8 12.58 -34.28 6.93
CA HIS A 8 12.64 -33.36 8.05
C HIS A 8 12.12 -32.00 7.58
N ASP A 9 10.93 -31.61 8.02
CA ASP A 9 10.30 -30.34 7.65
C ASP A 9 10.45 -29.37 8.83
N GLY A 10 11.44 -28.46 8.72
CA GLY A 10 11.71 -27.42 9.72
C GLY A 10 10.58 -26.38 9.81
N PRO A 11 10.63 -25.47 10.82
CA PRO A 11 9.55 -24.54 11.10
C PRO A 11 9.35 -23.56 9.94
N MET A 12 8.14 -23.59 9.38
CA MET A 12 7.67 -22.67 8.35
C MET A 12 7.60 -21.27 8.95
N THR A 13 8.61 -20.46 8.67
CA THR A 13 8.60 -19.03 8.94
C THR A 13 7.77 -18.37 7.83
N ASP A 14 6.47 -18.22 8.05
CA ASP A 14 5.63 -17.28 7.30
C ASP A 14 5.98 -15.87 7.75
N SER A 15 7.12 -15.40 7.27
CA SER A 15 7.39 -13.98 7.19
C SER A 15 6.63 -13.46 5.97
N ASP A 16 5.31 -13.27 6.11
CA ASP A 16 4.50 -12.42 5.22
C ASP A 16 4.95 -10.96 5.42
N GLN A 17 6.16 -10.69 4.93
CA GLN A 17 6.78 -9.38 4.94
C GLN A 17 6.37 -8.68 3.65
N GLY A 18 5.15 -8.16 3.67
CA GLY A 18 4.74 -6.98 2.91
C GLY A 18 5.03 -7.05 1.43
N ASN A 19 4.27 -7.86 0.71
CA ASN A 19 4.04 -7.61 -0.71
C ASN A 19 3.10 -6.40 -0.85
N THR A 20 3.57 -5.21 -0.42
CA THR A 20 2.91 -3.94 -0.74
C THR A 20 3.12 -3.72 -2.21
N SER A 21 2.13 -4.11 -3.01
CA SER A 21 2.12 -3.84 -4.43
C SER A 21 2.33 -2.33 -4.57
N PHE A 22 3.43 -1.90 -5.19
CA PHE A 22 3.80 -0.49 -5.35
C PHE A 22 2.75 0.37 -6.10
N LEU A 23 1.62 -0.25 -6.50
CA LEU A 23 0.47 0.32 -7.19
C LEU A 23 -0.82 0.33 -6.33
N ASP A 24 -0.76 0.04 -5.03
CA ASP A 24 -1.93 0.15 -4.16
C ASP A 24 -2.50 1.59 -4.17
N PRO A 25 -3.81 1.81 -4.41
CA PRO A 25 -4.46 3.12 -4.34
C PRO A 25 -4.21 3.85 -3.01
N ASN A 26 -3.83 3.09 -1.99
CA ASN A 26 -3.53 3.54 -0.64
C ASN A 26 -2.12 4.14 -0.48
N MET A 27 -1.30 4.21 -1.53
CA MET A 27 0.05 4.80 -1.53
C MET A 27 0.08 6.29 -1.13
N GLY A 28 -1.04 7.01 -1.28
CA GLY A 28 -1.11 8.44 -0.94
C GLY A 28 -0.78 8.74 0.53
N LEU A 29 -1.21 7.85 1.44
CA LEU A 29 -0.99 8.03 2.87
C LEU A 29 0.49 7.84 3.29
N PRO A 30 1.18 6.72 2.98
CA PRO A 30 2.58 6.55 3.33
C PRO A 30 3.49 7.59 2.65
N LEU A 31 3.17 7.99 1.42
CA LEU A 31 3.91 9.05 0.72
C LEU A 31 3.77 10.41 1.42
N GLY A 32 2.54 10.78 1.81
CA GLY A 32 2.28 12.01 2.56
C GLY A 32 2.93 12.03 3.94
N VAL A 33 2.96 10.89 4.64
CA VAL A 33 3.61 10.76 5.95
C VAL A 33 5.13 10.93 5.83
N MET A 34 5.78 10.23 4.88
CA MET A 34 7.23 10.38 4.66
C MET A 34 7.61 11.81 4.27
N PHE A 35 6.85 12.42 3.36
CA PHE A 35 7.11 13.79 2.94
C PHE A 35 6.87 14.80 4.07
N GLY A 36 5.81 14.61 4.87
CA GLY A 36 5.50 15.43 6.03
C GLY A 36 6.54 15.32 7.15
N LEU A 37 7.08 14.12 7.39
CA LEU A 37 8.18 13.89 8.33
C LEU A 37 9.45 14.62 7.88
N VAL A 38 9.84 14.50 6.61
CA VAL A 38 11.03 15.16 6.06
C VAL A 38 10.86 16.68 6.09
N LEU A 39 9.74 17.23 5.61
CA LEU A 39 9.51 18.68 5.65
C LEU A 39 9.38 19.23 7.07
N GLY A 40 8.70 18.50 7.95
CA GLY A 40 8.49 18.89 9.35
C GLY A 40 9.78 18.94 10.14
N LEU A 41 10.62 17.91 10.01
CA LEU A 41 11.87 17.80 10.76
C LEU A 41 13.00 18.63 10.14
N LEU A 42 13.05 18.77 8.81
CA LEU A 42 14.21 19.34 8.11
C LEU A 42 14.02 20.81 7.69
N VAL A 43 12.79 21.28 7.48
CA VAL A 43 12.52 22.64 6.99
C VAL A 43 11.84 23.50 8.05
N LEU A 44 10.81 22.96 8.72
CA LEU A 44 10.01 23.71 9.68
C LEU A 44 10.48 23.55 11.13
N ASP A 45 11.39 22.61 11.40
CA ASP A 45 11.84 22.20 12.75
C ASP A 45 10.65 21.90 13.69
N ASN A 46 9.51 21.53 13.09
CA ASN A 46 8.24 21.35 13.77
C ASN A 46 7.49 20.18 13.15
N LEU A 47 7.67 19.02 13.80
CA LEU A 47 7.07 17.76 13.39
C LEU A 47 5.54 17.83 13.32
N ALA A 48 4.89 18.57 14.23
CA ALA A 48 3.43 18.66 14.26
C ALA A 48 2.88 19.35 12.99
N ILE A 49 3.52 20.43 12.55
CA ILE A 49 3.12 21.15 11.34
C ILE A 49 3.43 20.30 10.10
N GLY A 50 4.63 19.71 10.04
CA GLY A 50 5.01 18.85 8.91
C GLY A 50 4.11 17.63 8.74
N LEU A 51 3.77 16.95 9.84
CA LEU A 51 2.86 15.80 9.82
C LEU A 51 1.43 16.22 9.46
N GLY A 52 0.94 17.36 9.98
CA GLY A 52 -0.39 17.89 9.64
C GLY A 52 -0.53 18.22 8.15
N VAL A 53 0.48 18.88 7.58
CA VAL A 53 0.53 19.20 6.14
C VAL A 53 0.71 17.95 5.30
N GLY A 54 1.63 17.06 5.67
CA GLY A 54 1.91 15.80 4.97
C GLY A 54 0.70 14.86 4.93
N LEU A 55 -0.02 14.72 6.05
CA LEU A 55 -1.27 13.95 6.11
C LEU A 55 -2.36 14.58 5.25
N ALA A 56 -2.56 15.90 5.34
CA ALA A 56 -3.58 16.58 4.54
C ALA A 56 -3.34 16.39 3.04
N LEU A 57 -2.08 16.51 2.59
CA LEU A 57 -1.70 16.29 1.20
C LEU A 57 -1.80 14.82 0.78
N GLY A 58 -1.27 13.89 1.59
CA GLY A 58 -1.29 12.46 1.31
C GLY A 58 -2.69 11.87 1.22
N VAL A 59 -3.56 12.23 2.17
CA VAL A 59 -4.97 11.80 2.20
C VAL A 59 -5.74 12.39 1.03
N THR A 60 -5.55 13.67 0.72
CA THR A 60 -6.23 14.32 -0.42
C THR A 60 -5.79 13.69 -1.74
N PHE A 61 -4.48 13.47 -1.92
CA PHE A 61 -3.94 12.85 -3.12
C PHE A 61 -4.43 11.40 -3.29
N GLY A 62 -4.40 10.62 -2.20
CA GLY A 62 -4.94 9.25 -2.18
C GLY A 62 -6.44 9.21 -2.51
N ALA A 63 -7.24 10.09 -1.90
CA ALA A 63 -8.68 10.16 -2.13
C ALA A 63 -9.04 10.61 -3.56
N VAL A 64 -8.24 11.48 -4.18
CA VAL A 64 -8.42 11.87 -5.60
C VAL A 64 -8.05 10.73 -6.54
N GLN A 65 -6.99 9.98 -6.25
CA GLN A 65 -6.58 8.79 -7.01
C GLN A 65 -7.63 7.68 -6.92
N GLN A 66 -8.13 7.39 -5.72
CA GLN A 66 -9.15 6.38 -5.48
C GLN A 66 -10.42 6.66 -6.30
N ARG A 67 -10.89 7.91 -6.33
CA ARG A 67 -12.05 8.30 -7.15
C ARG A 67 -11.84 8.11 -8.65
N ARG A 68 -10.59 8.15 -9.14
CA ARG A 68 -10.30 7.87 -10.55
C ARG A 68 -10.32 6.37 -10.85
N MET A 69 -9.91 5.54 -9.90
CA MET A 69 -9.88 4.08 -10.03
C MET A 69 -11.28 3.47 -9.90
N GLU A 70 -12.12 4.00 -9.02
CA GLU A 70 -13.52 3.54 -8.85
C GLU A 70 -14.30 3.61 -10.17
N ARG A 71 -14.10 4.66 -10.98
CA ARG A 71 -14.75 4.76 -12.31
C ARG A 71 -14.24 3.76 -13.34
N GLY A 72 -13.05 3.18 -13.16
CA GLY A 72 -12.49 2.18 -14.07
C GLY A 72 -12.86 0.74 -13.71
N ALA A 73 -13.24 0.48 -12.46
CA ALA A 73 -13.62 -0.85 -11.98
C ALA A 73 -15.06 -1.24 -12.38
N ASP A 74 -15.95 -0.25 -12.47
CA ASP A 74 -17.36 -0.43 -12.84
C ASP A 74 -17.52 -0.93 -14.29
N ASP A 75 -16.64 -0.49 -15.19
CA ASP A 75 -16.65 -0.87 -16.61
C ASP A 75 -16.13 -2.31 -16.84
N ALA A 76 -15.25 -2.81 -15.96
CA ALA A 76 -14.73 -4.17 -16.03
C ALA A 76 -15.76 -5.24 -15.64
N SER A 77 -16.73 -4.92 -14.78
CA SER A 77 -17.79 -5.85 -14.36
C SER A 77 -19.00 -5.87 -15.30
N ARG A 78 -19.12 -4.89 -16.20
CA ARG A 78 -20.20 -4.81 -17.20
C ARG A 78 -19.84 -5.46 -18.53
N GLY A 79 -18.60 -5.95 -18.67
CA GLY A 79 -18.03 -6.52 -19.89
C GLY A 79 -17.96 -8.04 -19.93
N ALA A 80 -18.90 -8.77 -19.31
CA ALA A 80 -19.13 -10.16 -19.69
C ALA A 80 -20.04 -10.16 -20.94
N PRO A 81 -19.50 -10.32 -22.18
CA PRO A 81 -20.34 -10.71 -23.29
C PRO A 81 -20.99 -12.04 -22.93
N GLY A 82 -22.32 -12.06 -23.00
CA GLY A 82 -23.05 -13.31 -23.05
C GLY A 82 -22.86 -13.91 -24.44
N ASP A 83 -22.16 -15.03 -24.49
CA ASP A 83 -22.23 -16.03 -25.56
C ASP A 83 -22.11 -17.44 -24.98
#